data_AF-A0A6N8G2U3-F1
#
_entry.id   AF-A0A6N8G2U3-F1
#
_cell.length_a   1.000
_cell.length_b   1.000
_cell.length_c   1.000
_cell.angle_alpha   90.00
_cell.angle_beta   90.00
_cell.angle_gamma   90.00
#
_symmetry.space_group_name_H-M   'P 1'
#
loop_
_entity.id
_entity.type
_entity.pdbx_description
1 polymer ?
#
loop_
_entity_poly.entity_id
_entity_poly.type
_entity_poly.pdbx_seq_one_letter_code
_entity_poly.pdbx_strand_id
1 'polypeptide(L)' 'MSKLNFQAMTQKELHDYVLAHRDDQEAFYTYVDKLHAEGNWIEMPPLQSLQDLENYPEFTKRFRDDSKP' A
#
# COMPACT_ATOMS: atom_id res chain seq x y z
N MET A 1 -6.51 -31.34 -3.08
CA MET A 1 -5.94 -30.14 -2.44
C MET A 1 -7.04 -29.10 -2.42
N SER A 2 -7.60 -28.74 -1.26
CA SER A 2 -8.53 -27.61 -1.18
C SER A 2 -7.76 -26.35 -1.53
N LYS A 3 -8.13 -25.71 -2.64
CA LYS A 3 -7.59 -24.39 -2.99
C LYS A 3 -8.11 -23.40 -1.95
N LEU A 4 -7.22 -22.65 -1.31
CA LEU A 4 -7.62 -21.58 -0.40
C LEU A 4 -8.36 -20.51 -1.21
N ASN A 5 -9.42 -19.93 -0.64
CA ASN A 5 -10.18 -18.87 -1.28
C ASN A 5 -9.56 -17.51 -0.94
N PHE A 6 -8.59 -17.08 -1.74
CA PHE A 6 -7.85 -15.83 -1.53
C PHE A 6 -8.76 -14.60 -1.58
N GLN A 7 -9.84 -14.61 -2.37
CA GLN A 7 -10.78 -13.49 -2.46
C GLN A 7 -11.55 -13.25 -1.15
N ALA A 8 -11.75 -14.29 -0.33
CA ALA A 8 -12.43 -14.17 0.96
C ALA A 8 -11.52 -13.67 2.09
N MET A 9 -10.19 -13.66 1.87
CA MET A 9 -9.22 -13.22 2.86
C MET A 9 -9.16 -11.69 2.93
N THR A 10 -8.86 -11.18 4.12
CA THR A 10 -8.55 -9.76 4.33
C THR A 10 -7.20 -9.41 3.68
N GLN A 11 -6.98 -8.11 3.42
CA GLN A 11 -5.71 -7.62 2.88
C GLN A 11 -4.52 -8.04 3.75
N LYS A 12 -4.66 -8.02 5.08
CA LYS A 12 -3.62 -8.43 6.02
C LYS A 12 -3.30 -9.93 5.91
N GLU A 13 -4.31 -10.77 5.83
CA GLU A 13 -4.12 -12.22 5.71
C GLU A 13 -3.46 -12.58 4.38
N LEU A 14 -3.84 -11.91 3.28
CA LEU A 14 -3.19 -12.07 1.98
C LEU A 14 -1.73 -11.62 2.00
N HIS A 15 -1.44 -10.47 2.63
CA HIS A 15 -0.08 -10.00 2.82
C HIS A 15 0.79 -11.03 3.56
N ASP A 16 0.31 -11.51 4.71
CA ASP A 16 1.05 -12.46 5.54
C ASP A 16 1.23 -13.81 4.79
N TYR A 17 0.23 -14.23 4.00
CA TYR A 17 0.32 -15.43 3.15
C TYR A 17 1.35 -15.30 2.04
N VAL A 18 1.31 -14.20 1.27
CA VAL A 18 2.24 -13.94 0.15
C VAL A 18 3.68 -13.87 0.65
N LEU A 19 3.93 -13.31 1.83
CA LEU A 19 5.27 -13.29 2.41
C LEU A 19 5.79 -14.69 2.75
N ALA A 20 4.93 -15.60 3.17
CA ALA A 20 5.26 -16.99 3.46
C ALA A 20 5.32 -17.87 2.20
N HIS A 21 4.60 -17.50 1.13
CA HIS A 21 4.47 -18.27 -0.11
C HIS A 21 4.76 -17.39 -1.32
N ARG A 22 6.00 -16.91 -1.42
CA ARG A 22 6.41 -15.92 -2.44
C ARG A 22 6.29 -16.43 -3.88
N ASP A 23 6.27 -17.74 -4.07
CA ASP A 23 6.14 -18.38 -5.38
C ASP A 23 4.67 -18.56 -5.82
N ASP A 24 3.70 -18.33 -4.91
CA ASP A 24 2.28 -18.41 -5.22
C ASP A 24 1.81 -17.12 -5.91
N GLN A 25 1.82 -17.16 -7.25
CA GLN A 25 1.40 -16.05 -8.08
C GLN A 25 -0.08 -15.70 -7.90
N GLU A 26 -0.94 -16.67 -7.64
CA GLU A 26 -2.38 -16.44 -7.49
C GLU A 26 -2.66 -15.63 -6.22
N ALA A 27 -2.00 -15.97 -5.11
CA ALA A 27 -2.07 -15.19 -3.89
C ALA A 27 -1.50 -13.78 -4.08
N PHE A 28 -0.37 -13.65 -4.79
CA PHE A 28 0.24 -12.35 -5.08
C PHE A 28 -0.69 -11.45 -5.90
N TYR A 29 -1.22 -11.93 -7.02
CA TYR A 29 -2.14 -11.14 -7.85
C TYR A 29 -3.40 -10.75 -7.06
N THR A 30 -3.98 -11.68 -6.30
CA THR A 30 -5.16 -11.38 -5.48
C THR A 30 -4.88 -10.30 -4.43
N TYR A 31 -3.70 -10.32 -3.81
CA TYR A 31 -3.27 -9.29 -2.88
C TYR A 31 -3.12 -7.91 -3.55
N VAL A 32 -2.47 -7.86 -4.72
CA VAL A 32 -2.26 -6.61 -5.46
C VAL A 32 -3.59 -6.03 -5.98
N ASP A 33 -4.50 -6.87 -6.47
CA ASP A 33 -5.83 -6.44 -6.92
C ASP A 33 -6.63 -5.85 -5.75
N LYS A 34 -6.57 -6.50 -4.58
CA LYS A 34 -7.21 -6.01 -3.36
C LYS A 34 -6.61 -4.68 -2.89
N LEU A 35 -5.29 -4.53 -2.94
CA LEU A 35 -4.60 -3.27 -2.65
C LEU A 35 -5.04 -2.12 -3.56
N HIS A 36 -5.28 -2.41 -4.85
CA HIS A 36 -5.79 -1.40 -5.79
C HIS A 36 -7.26 -1.07 -5.52
N ALA A 37 -8.08 -2.07 -5.20
CA ALA A 37 -9.51 -1.87 -4.95
C ALA A 37 -9.80 -1.15 -3.62
N GLU A 38 -9.05 -1.47 -2.56
CA GLU A 38 -9.26 -0.94 -1.21
C GLU A 38 -8.37 0.29 -0.90
N GLY A 39 -7.38 0.55 -1.74
CA GLY A 39 -6.36 1.55 -1.46
C GLY A 39 -6.84 2.99 -1.68
N ASN A 40 -6.75 3.80 -0.63
CA ASN A 40 -6.98 5.25 -0.69
C ASN A 40 -5.68 6.00 -1.00
N TRP A 41 -4.97 5.57 -2.05
CA TRP A 41 -3.65 6.10 -2.39
C TRP A 41 -3.75 7.57 -2.79
N ILE A 42 -2.92 8.42 -2.18
CA ILE A 42 -2.75 9.80 -2.64
C ILE A 42 -1.72 9.78 -3.77
N GLU A 43 -2.14 10.08 -4.99
CA GLU A 43 -1.22 10.25 -6.11
C GLU A 43 -0.33 11.47 -5.85
N MET A 44 0.97 11.23 -5.71
CA MET A 44 1.98 12.28 -5.61
C MET A 44 2.86 12.21 -6.86
N PRO A 45 2.61 13.02 -7.89
CA PRO A 45 3.45 13.05 -9.07
C PRO A 45 4.90 13.46 -8.71
N PRO A 46 5.88 13.14 -9.57
CA PRO A 46 7.25 13.59 -9.38
C PRO A 46 7.32 15.11 -9.23
N LEU A 47 7.92 15.56 -8.14
CA LEU A 47 8.17 16.97 -7.89
C LEU A 47 9.10 17.50 -9.00
N GLN A 48 8.71 18.61 -9.62
CA GLN A 48 9.52 19.34 -10.58
C GLN A 48 10.48 20.31 -9.86
N SER A 49 10.14 20.72 -8.64
CA SER A 49 10.96 21.57 -7.79
C SER A 49 10.76 21.27 -6.30
N LEU A 50 11.65 21.77 -5.44
CA LEU A 50 11.45 21.67 -3.98
C LEU A 50 10.24 22.48 -3.50
N GLN A 51 9.86 23.55 -4.21
CA GLN A 51 8.69 24.36 -3.89
C GLN A 51 7.39 23.57 -4.07
N ASP A 52 7.38 22.53 -4.92
CA ASP A 52 6.18 21.72 -5.15
C ASP A 52 5.71 20.97 -3.89
N LEU A 53 6.60 20.79 -2.90
CA LEU A 53 6.24 20.24 -1.58
C LEU A 53 5.19 21.08 -0.84
N GLU A 54 5.08 22.38 -1.13
CA GLU A 54 4.06 23.25 -0.55
C GLU A 54 2.63 22.87 -0.99
N ASN A 55 2.50 22.24 -2.16
CA ASN A 55 1.21 21.77 -2.67
C ASN A 55 0.68 20.52 -1.92
N TYR A 56 1.51 19.89 -1.09
CA TYR A 56 1.18 18.67 -0.35
C TYR A 56 1.28 18.89 1.17
N PRO A 57 0.43 19.74 1.77
CA PRO A 57 0.50 20.09 3.18
C PRO A 57 0.33 18.88 4.10
N GLU A 58 -0.51 17.91 3.74
CA GLU A 58 -0.71 16.67 4.50
C GLU A 58 0.59 15.83 4.60
N PHE A 59 1.38 15.79 3.53
CA PHE A 59 2.68 15.12 3.51
C PHE A 59 3.67 15.84 4.41
N THR A 60 3.80 17.16 4.28
CA THR A 60 4.74 17.95 5.09
C THR A 60 4.35 18.01 6.57
N LYS A 61 3.06 17.85 6.90
CA LYS A 61 2.55 17.83 8.28
C LYS A 61 3.04 16.60 9.05
N ARG A 62 3.04 15.41 8.41
CA ARG A 62 3.51 14.16 9.02
C ARG A 62 4.92 14.30 9.59
N PHE A 63 5.84 14.90 8.84
CA PHE A 63 7.23 15.06 9.28
C PHE A 63 7.43 16.24 10.23
N ARG A 64 6.55 17.26 10.19
CA ARG A 64 6.62 18.41 11.10
C ARG A 64 6.26 18.06 12.53
N ASP A 65 5.30 17.16 12.74
CA ASP A 65 4.88 16.75 14.07
C ASP A 65 5.93 15.83 14.75
N ASP A 66 6.66 15.02 13.98
CA ASP A 66 7.77 14.19 14.47
C ASP A 66 9.06 15.00 14.77
N SER A 67 9.09 16.28 14.40
CA SER A 67 10.24 17.19 14.61
C SER A 67 10.16 18.01 15.90
N LYS A 68 9.09 17.86 16.70
CA LYS A 68 9.01 18.50 18.02
C LYS A 68 9.74 17.64 19.07
N PRO A 69 10.70 18.21 19.82
CA PRO A 69 11.40 17.49 20.89
C PRO A 69 10.47 17.13 22.05
#